data_AF-A0A946S3T2-F1
#
_entry.id   AF-A0A946S3T2-F1
#
_cell.length_a   1.000
_cell.length_b   1.000
_cell.length_c   1.000
_cell.angle_alpha   90.00
_cell.angle_beta   90.00
_cell.angle_gamma   90.00
#
_symmetry.space_group_name_H-M   'P 1'
#
loop_
_entity.id
_entity.type
_entity.pdbx_description
1 polymer ?
#
loop_
_entity_poly.entity_id
_entity_poly.type
_entity_poly.pdbx_seq_one_letter_code
_entity_poly.pdbx_strand_id
1 'polypeptide(L)'
;MQKEAEIRDPLILGNKSYHDITKDVSLPVEGKANKYWWILFSLSAALMLWGFACMAYTIGTGIGVWGNNNTVGWAWDITNFVWWIGIGHAGTLISAVLLLFRQKWRMSINRSAEAMTIFGVAQAALFPLIHMGRPWLAYYVFPIPNQFGSLWVNFNSPLLWDVFAISTYFSVSVVFWYIGLIPDFAMIRDRMSAKISPMRKKLYSLLSFGWSGKSKHWQRFELVSLVLAGLATPLVFSVH
;
A
#
# COMPACT_ATOMS: atom_id res chain seq x y z
N MET A 1 30.65 0.93 -22.63
CA MET A 1 30.73 1.11 -21.16
C MET A 1 30.23 2.50 -20.83
N GLN A 2 29.20 2.63 -20.00
CA GLN A 2 28.77 3.95 -19.52
C GLN A 2 29.88 4.55 -18.64
N LYS A 3 30.26 5.81 -18.88
CA LYS A 3 31.14 6.56 -17.98
C LYS A 3 30.30 7.05 -16.79
N GLU A 4 30.62 6.60 -15.59
CA GLU A 4 30.10 7.20 -14.36
C GLU A 4 31.08 8.26 -13.84
N ALA A 5 30.56 9.31 -13.20
CA ALA A 5 31.40 10.36 -12.63
C ALA A 5 32.07 9.86 -11.34
N GLU A 6 33.35 10.18 -11.15
CA GLU A 6 34.17 9.75 -10.00
C GLU A 6 33.67 10.28 -8.65
N ILE A 7 32.83 11.33 -8.67
CA ILE A 7 32.27 11.99 -7.49
C ILE A 7 31.14 11.18 -6.81
N ARG A 8 30.69 10.05 -7.40
CA ARG A 8 29.58 9.26 -6.85
C ARG A 8 30.05 8.14 -5.93
N ASP A 9 29.56 8.15 -4.71
CA ASP A 9 29.78 7.06 -3.78
C ASP A 9 29.02 5.78 -4.17
N PRO A 10 29.57 4.60 -3.86
CA PRO A 10 28.92 3.33 -4.13
C PRO A 10 27.67 3.14 -3.23
N LEU A 11 26.53 2.82 -3.85
CA LEU A 11 25.27 2.57 -3.13
C LEU A 11 25.21 1.19 -2.46
N ILE A 12 25.99 0.21 -2.95
CA ILE A 12 26.06 -1.14 -2.40
C ILE A 12 27.47 -1.34 -1.84
N LEU A 13 27.54 -1.51 -0.52
CA LEU A 13 28.80 -1.71 0.18
C LEU A 13 29.16 -3.21 0.29
N GLY A 14 30.46 -3.51 0.38
CA GLY A 14 30.96 -4.86 0.66
C GLY A 14 31.07 -5.80 -0.54
N ASN A 15 31.17 -5.29 -1.77
CA ASN A 15 31.43 -6.07 -3.00
C ASN A 15 30.53 -7.31 -3.17
N LYS A 16 29.23 -7.16 -2.89
CA LYS A 16 28.25 -8.25 -2.95
C LYS A 16 27.97 -8.69 -4.39
N SER A 17 27.92 -9.99 -4.62
CA SER A 17 27.44 -10.56 -5.88
C SER A 17 25.90 -10.60 -5.94
N TYR A 18 25.33 -10.86 -7.12
CA TYR A 18 23.88 -11.07 -7.27
C TYR A 18 23.34 -12.22 -6.39
N HIS A 19 24.16 -13.26 -6.18
CA HIS A 19 23.80 -14.37 -5.32
C HIS A 19 23.71 -13.94 -3.85
N ASP A 20 24.67 -13.14 -3.39
CA ASP A 20 24.71 -12.64 -2.01
C ASP A 20 23.50 -11.77 -1.71
N ILE A 21 23.15 -10.85 -2.62
CA ILE A 21 21.96 -9.98 -2.48
C ILE A 21 20.69 -10.83 -2.39
N THR A 22 20.54 -11.81 -3.29
CA THR A 22 19.38 -12.71 -3.30
C THR A 22 19.26 -13.49 -2.00
N LYS A 23 20.38 -14.01 -1.49
CA LYS A 23 20.44 -14.75 -0.23
C LYS A 23 20.06 -13.85 0.94
N ASP A 24 20.66 -12.66 1.04
CA ASP A 24 20.42 -11.72 2.14
C ASP A 24 18.95 -11.29 2.23
N VAL A 25 18.31 -11.01 1.09
CA VAL A 25 16.89 -10.56 1.04
C VAL A 25 15.90 -11.72 1.28
N SER A 26 16.23 -12.94 0.86
CA SER A 26 15.35 -14.11 1.03
C SER A 26 15.41 -14.75 2.41
N LEU A 27 16.55 -14.62 3.12
CA LEU A 27 16.77 -15.22 4.44
C LEU A 27 15.67 -14.88 5.47
N PRO A 28 15.24 -13.61 5.66
CA PRO A 28 14.17 -13.27 6.60
C PRO A 28 12.80 -13.91 6.25
N VAL A 29 12.56 -14.17 4.97
CA VAL A 29 11.29 -14.76 4.48
C VAL A 29 11.28 -16.28 4.65
N GLU A 30 12.44 -16.91 4.49
CA GLU A 30 12.58 -18.37 4.60
C GLU A 30 12.73 -18.85 6.04
N GLY A 31 13.35 -18.04 6.88
CA GLY A 31 13.60 -18.32 8.28
C GLY A 31 12.34 -18.35 9.15
N LYS A 32 12.53 -18.69 10.43
CA LYS A 32 11.50 -18.55 11.46
C LYS A 32 11.60 -17.17 12.10
N ALA A 33 10.46 -16.57 12.39
CA ALA A 33 10.40 -15.33 13.16
C ALA A 33 10.99 -15.54 14.56
N ASN A 34 11.74 -14.55 15.05
CA ASN A 34 12.34 -14.59 16.38
C ASN A 34 11.32 -14.22 17.48
N LYS A 35 11.74 -14.33 18.75
CA LYS A 35 10.89 -14.00 19.92
C LYS A 35 10.38 -12.55 19.88
N TYR A 36 11.23 -11.60 19.48
CA TYR A 36 10.86 -10.18 19.43
C TYR A 36 9.76 -9.89 18.42
N TRP A 37 9.80 -10.53 17.25
CA TRP A 37 8.75 -10.42 16.24
C TRP A 37 7.40 -10.87 16.81
N TRP A 38 7.36 -12.00 17.51
CA TRP A 38 6.12 -12.50 18.13
C TRP A 38 5.61 -11.59 19.25
N ILE A 39 6.49 -11.02 20.06
CA ILE A 39 6.12 -10.04 21.10
C ILE A 39 5.44 -8.82 20.46
N LEU A 40 6.11 -8.19 19.48
CA LEU A 40 5.62 -6.97 18.84
C LEU A 40 4.36 -7.23 18.01
N PHE A 41 4.28 -8.38 17.33
CA PHE A 41 3.08 -8.81 16.62
C PHE A 41 1.90 -8.99 17.57
N SER A 42 2.10 -9.68 18.69
CA SER A 42 1.03 -9.94 19.66
C SER A 42 0.54 -8.65 20.32
N LEU A 43 1.45 -7.73 20.65
CA LEU A 43 1.11 -6.41 21.16
C LEU A 43 0.31 -5.59 20.13
N SER A 44 0.78 -5.56 18.87
CA SER A 44 0.09 -4.85 17.79
C SER A 44 -1.29 -5.43 17.52
N ALA A 45 -1.42 -6.77 17.54
CA ALA A 45 -2.70 -7.45 17.39
C ALA A 45 -3.66 -7.16 18.55
N ALA A 46 -3.17 -7.13 19.80
CA ALA A 46 -3.98 -6.78 20.96
C ALA A 46 -4.50 -5.34 20.88
N LEU A 47 -3.65 -4.38 20.51
CA LEU A 47 -4.06 -2.98 20.32
C LEU A 47 -5.05 -2.83 19.15
N MET A 48 -4.85 -3.57 18.05
CA MET A 48 -5.79 -3.60 16.93
C MET A 48 -7.17 -4.12 17.35
N LEU A 49 -7.22 -5.23 18.11
CA LEU A 49 -8.47 -5.79 18.62
C LEU A 49 -9.18 -4.83 19.58
N TRP A 50 -8.43 -4.15 20.45
CA TRP A 50 -8.98 -3.10 21.31
C TRP A 50 -9.56 -1.94 20.49
N GLY A 51 -8.85 -1.49 19.44
CA GLY A 51 -9.35 -0.49 18.50
C GLY A 51 -10.65 -0.91 17.81
N PHE A 52 -10.76 -2.16 17.35
CA PHE A 52 -12.01 -2.69 16.77
C PHE A 52 -13.15 -2.73 17.79
N ALA A 53 -12.87 -3.05 19.06
CA ALA A 53 -13.86 -2.96 20.13
C ALA A 53 -14.36 -1.52 20.33
N CYS A 54 -13.47 -0.52 20.36
CA CYS A 54 -13.85 0.89 20.47
C CYS A 54 -14.68 1.38 19.26
N MET A 55 -14.32 0.95 18.04
CA MET A 55 -15.09 1.24 16.83
C MET A 55 -16.48 0.61 16.88
N ALA A 56 -16.58 -0.67 17.25
CA ALA A 56 -17.86 -1.35 17.40
C ALA A 56 -18.75 -0.69 18.46
N TYR A 57 -18.16 -0.27 19.59
CA TYR A 57 -18.87 0.48 20.62
C TYR A 57 -19.43 1.80 20.09
N THR A 58 -18.61 2.58 19.37
CA THR A 58 -19.04 3.86 18.75
C THR A 58 -20.18 3.64 17.76
N ILE A 59 -20.08 2.63 16.89
CA ILE A 59 -21.13 2.33 15.90
C ILE A 59 -22.44 1.90 16.61
N GLY A 60 -22.34 1.14 17.70
CA GLY A 60 -23.49 0.65 18.46
C GLY A 60 -24.17 1.70 19.34
N THR A 61 -23.44 2.72 19.82
CA THR A 61 -23.95 3.73 20.76
C THR A 61 -24.12 5.13 20.15
N GLY A 62 -23.47 5.39 19.01
CA GLY A 62 -23.54 6.65 18.28
C GLY A 62 -22.27 7.51 18.41
N ILE A 63 -22.09 8.43 17.45
CA ILE A 63 -20.94 9.36 17.39
C ILE A 63 -20.85 10.29 18.60
N GLY A 64 -21.94 10.48 19.36
CA GLY A 64 -21.95 11.31 20.57
C GLY A 64 -21.03 10.83 21.70
N VAL A 65 -20.49 9.61 21.61
CA VAL A 65 -19.43 9.12 22.49
C VAL A 65 -18.10 9.86 22.25
N TRP A 66 -17.91 10.41 21.05
CA TRP A 66 -16.74 11.21 20.74
C TRP A 66 -16.83 12.58 21.40
N GLY A 67 -15.67 13.19 21.63
CA GLY A 67 -15.56 14.54 22.21
C GLY A 67 -15.89 15.68 21.23
N ASN A 68 -16.58 15.39 20.13
CA ASN A 68 -17.01 16.40 19.16
C ASN A 68 -18.18 17.19 19.75
N ASN A 69 -18.38 18.42 19.29
CA ASN A 69 -19.50 19.25 19.73
C ASN A 69 -20.16 19.95 18.54
N ASN A 70 -21.24 20.69 18.79
CA ASN A 70 -22.01 21.33 17.72
C ASN A 70 -21.26 22.49 17.02
N THR A 71 -20.23 23.05 17.66
CA THR A 71 -19.36 24.09 17.09
C THR A 71 -18.19 23.47 16.32
N VAL A 72 -17.64 22.37 16.83
CA VAL A 72 -16.49 21.64 16.27
C VAL A 72 -16.94 20.21 15.99
N GLY A 73 -17.56 20.04 14.82
CA GLY A 73 -18.10 18.75 14.37
C GLY A 73 -17.04 17.77 13.87
N TRP A 74 -15.83 18.26 13.57
CA TRP A 74 -14.65 17.47 13.21
C TRP A 74 -13.46 17.86 14.07
N ALA A 75 -12.74 16.86 14.55
CA ALA A 75 -11.54 17.01 15.37
C ALA A 75 -10.60 15.84 15.07
N TRP A 76 -10.49 14.86 15.98
CA TRP A 76 -9.57 13.73 15.85
C TRP A 76 -9.87 12.79 14.69
N ASP A 77 -11.13 12.70 14.28
CA ASP A 77 -11.57 11.92 13.14
C ASP A 77 -10.91 12.37 11.84
N ILE A 78 -11.15 13.63 11.43
CA ILE A 78 -10.56 14.17 10.20
C ILE A 78 -9.05 14.41 10.35
N THR A 79 -8.58 14.74 11.56
CA THR A 79 -7.15 14.95 11.82
C THR A 79 -6.36 13.67 11.55
N ASN A 80 -6.81 12.53 12.11
CA ASN A 80 -6.14 11.26 11.90
C ASN A 80 -6.32 10.76 10.45
N PHE A 81 -7.47 11.00 9.84
CA PHE A 81 -7.69 10.72 8.42
C PHE A 81 -6.63 11.38 7.53
N VAL A 82 -6.48 12.70 7.62
CA VAL A 82 -5.53 13.47 6.81
C VAL A 82 -4.09 13.09 7.16
N TRP A 83 -3.80 12.81 8.43
CA TRP A 83 -2.47 12.36 8.88
C TRP A 83 -2.06 11.02 8.25
N TRP A 84 -2.96 10.03 8.24
CA TRP A 84 -2.70 8.73 7.63
C TRP A 84 -2.58 8.81 6.11
N ILE A 85 -3.40 9.62 5.44
CA ILE A 85 -3.25 9.90 4.00
C ILE A 85 -1.87 10.52 3.75
N GLY A 86 -1.46 11.53 4.53
CA GLY A 86 -0.15 12.17 4.44
C GLY A 86 1.02 11.19 4.52
N ILE A 87 1.00 10.25 5.48
CA ILE A 87 2.00 9.17 5.57
C ILE A 87 2.00 8.33 4.28
N GLY A 88 0.81 8.03 3.75
CA GLY A 88 0.66 7.26 2.53
C GLY A 88 1.33 7.89 1.30
N HIS A 89 1.42 9.22 1.21
CA HIS A 89 2.02 9.92 0.06
C HIS A 89 3.54 9.79 -0.04
N ALA A 90 4.23 9.66 1.09
CA ALA A 90 5.68 9.54 1.08
C ALA A 90 6.14 8.29 0.29
N GLY A 91 5.39 7.19 0.38
CA GLY A 91 5.78 5.93 -0.24
C GLY A 91 5.70 5.94 -1.77
N THR A 92 4.62 6.49 -2.32
CA THR A 92 4.42 6.63 -3.77
C THR A 92 5.30 7.70 -4.39
N LEU A 93 5.65 8.75 -3.65
CA LEU A 93 6.66 9.71 -4.09
C LEU A 93 8.02 9.02 -4.28
N ILE A 94 8.44 8.21 -3.32
CA ILE A 94 9.70 7.44 -3.41
C ILE A 94 9.65 6.47 -4.59
N SER A 95 8.54 5.76 -4.80
CA SER A 95 8.49 4.70 -5.81
C SER A 95 8.23 5.19 -7.24
N ALA A 96 7.43 6.25 -7.42
CA ALA A 96 7.06 6.80 -8.72
C ALA A 96 7.91 8.02 -9.11
N VAL A 97 7.96 9.06 -8.28
CA VAL A 97 8.62 10.34 -8.65
C VAL A 97 10.13 10.14 -8.81
N LEU A 98 10.79 9.47 -7.87
CA LEU A 98 12.21 9.17 -7.99
C LEU A 98 12.52 8.23 -9.16
N LEU A 99 11.57 7.39 -9.56
CA LEU A 99 11.70 6.56 -10.77
C LEU A 99 11.72 7.42 -12.03
N LEU A 100 10.83 8.40 -12.14
CA LEU A 100 10.80 9.34 -13.27
C LEU A 100 12.09 10.16 -13.36
N PHE A 101 12.63 10.60 -12.21
CA PHE A 101 13.92 11.29 -12.13
C PHE A 101 15.14 10.37 -12.19
N ARG A 102 14.94 9.07 -12.46
CA ARG A 102 16.00 8.05 -12.60
C ARG A 102 16.97 8.02 -11.40
N GLN A 103 16.47 8.30 -10.20
CA GLN A 103 17.27 8.30 -8.98
C GLN A 103 17.57 6.87 -8.53
N LYS A 104 18.82 6.42 -8.69
CA LYS A 104 19.24 5.03 -8.44
C LYS A 104 19.11 4.61 -6.96
N TRP A 105 19.27 5.55 -6.02
CA TRP A 105 19.26 5.27 -4.58
C TRP A 105 17.91 4.79 -4.05
N ARG A 106 16.80 5.05 -4.77
CA ARG A 106 15.46 4.58 -4.38
C ARG A 106 15.35 3.05 -4.33
N MET A 107 16.20 2.33 -5.08
CA MET A 107 16.09 0.88 -5.31
C MET A 107 16.04 0.04 -4.03
N SER A 108 16.71 0.47 -2.96
CA SER A 108 16.74 -0.23 -1.67
C SER A 108 15.54 0.08 -0.77
N ILE A 109 14.73 1.08 -1.10
CA ILE A 109 13.65 1.62 -0.24
C ILE A 109 12.27 1.41 -0.87
N ASN A 110 12.18 1.35 -2.20
CA ASN A 110 10.91 1.33 -2.93
C ASN A 110 9.89 0.33 -2.37
N ARG A 111 10.31 -0.91 -2.08
CA ARG A 111 9.35 -1.98 -1.71
C ARG A 111 8.74 -1.78 -0.32
N SER A 112 9.51 -1.28 0.64
CA SER A 112 9.00 -0.93 1.97
C SER A 112 8.19 0.36 1.93
N ALA A 113 8.59 1.33 1.12
CA ALA A 113 7.87 2.57 0.88
C ALA A 113 6.47 2.32 0.28
N GLU A 114 6.37 1.47 -0.75
CA GLU A 114 5.09 1.09 -1.35
C GLU A 114 4.17 0.35 -0.36
N ALA A 115 4.73 -0.54 0.48
CA ALA A 115 3.96 -1.22 1.52
C ALA A 115 3.44 -0.23 2.59
N MET A 116 4.26 0.75 2.97
CA MET A 116 3.86 1.84 3.88
C MET A 116 2.67 2.63 3.30
N THR A 117 2.66 2.93 1.99
CA THR A 117 1.50 3.56 1.35
C THR A 117 0.24 2.73 1.51
N ILE A 118 0.28 1.44 1.16
CA ILE A 118 -0.91 0.58 1.17
C ILE A 118 -1.49 0.49 2.58
N PHE A 119 -0.65 0.30 3.60
CA PHE A 119 -1.11 0.23 4.98
C PHE A 119 -1.60 1.58 5.50
N GLY A 120 -0.91 2.70 5.18
CA GLY A 120 -1.36 4.04 5.56
C GLY A 120 -2.72 4.39 4.97
N VAL A 121 -2.93 4.13 3.68
CA VAL A 121 -4.21 4.37 3.01
C VAL A 121 -5.31 3.45 3.55
N ALA A 122 -4.99 2.20 3.88
CA ALA A 122 -5.94 1.29 4.52
C ALA A 122 -6.41 1.79 5.89
N GLN A 123 -5.51 2.38 6.70
CA GLN A 123 -5.89 3.01 7.97
C GLN A 123 -6.72 4.29 7.73
N ALA A 124 -6.31 5.13 6.78
CA ALA A 124 -7.06 6.33 6.43
C ALA A 124 -8.50 6.03 6.01
N ALA A 125 -8.70 5.00 5.18
CA ALA A 125 -10.01 4.62 4.65
C ALA A 125 -11.03 4.21 5.74
N LEU A 126 -10.58 3.89 6.95
CA LEU A 126 -11.48 3.61 8.07
C LEU A 126 -12.21 4.87 8.53
N PHE A 127 -11.53 6.02 8.56
CA PHE A 127 -12.07 7.25 9.15
C PHE A 127 -13.34 7.76 8.44
N PRO A 128 -13.39 7.87 7.10
CA PRO A 128 -14.61 8.25 6.37
C PRO A 128 -15.83 7.40 6.68
N LEU A 129 -15.63 6.13 7.07
CA LEU A 129 -16.72 5.21 7.42
C LEU A 129 -17.11 5.34 8.89
N ILE A 130 -16.14 5.33 9.81
CA ILE A 130 -16.43 5.32 11.25
C ILE A 130 -16.92 6.68 11.77
N HIS A 131 -16.62 7.79 11.08
CA HIS A 131 -17.13 9.12 11.47
C HIS A 131 -18.56 9.39 10.97
N MET A 132 -19.15 8.48 10.20
CA MET A 132 -20.54 8.63 9.75
C MET A 132 -21.50 8.38 10.91
N GLY A 133 -22.57 9.17 10.99
CA GLY A 133 -23.68 8.87 11.92
C GLY A 133 -24.46 7.61 11.54
N ARG A 134 -24.46 7.22 10.25
CA ARG A 134 -25.18 6.05 9.72
C ARG A 134 -24.32 5.29 8.70
N PRO A 135 -23.26 4.58 9.14
CA PRO A 135 -22.30 3.94 8.24
C PRO A 135 -22.91 2.85 7.34
N TRP A 136 -24.00 2.21 7.75
CA TRP A 136 -24.70 1.21 6.94
C TRP A 136 -25.35 1.78 5.66
N LEU A 137 -25.44 3.11 5.53
CA LEU A 137 -25.89 3.78 4.30
C LEU A 137 -24.74 4.32 3.44
N ALA A 138 -23.48 4.00 3.77
CA ALA A 138 -22.31 4.52 3.05
C ALA A 138 -22.35 4.22 1.53
N TYR A 139 -23.02 3.15 1.11
CA TYR A 139 -23.15 2.81 -0.31
C TYR A 139 -23.89 3.86 -1.14
N TYR A 140 -24.71 4.73 -0.55
CA TYR A 140 -25.39 5.82 -1.26
C TYR A 140 -24.46 6.90 -1.80
N VAL A 141 -23.20 6.92 -1.34
CA VAL A 141 -22.19 7.85 -1.87
C VAL A 141 -21.76 7.46 -3.29
N PHE A 142 -21.95 6.20 -3.69
CA PHE A 142 -21.62 5.75 -5.04
C PHE A 142 -22.75 6.07 -6.04
N PRO A 143 -22.42 6.55 -7.25
CA PRO A 143 -23.40 6.78 -8.30
C PRO A 143 -23.85 5.45 -8.93
N ILE A 144 -24.77 4.75 -8.26
CA ILE A 144 -25.29 3.44 -8.68
C ILE A 144 -26.76 3.60 -9.12
N PRO A 145 -27.16 3.08 -10.30
CA PRO A 145 -28.55 3.02 -10.71
C PRO A 145 -29.42 2.35 -9.64
N ASN A 146 -30.57 2.95 -9.34
CA ASN A 146 -31.42 2.53 -8.23
C ASN A 146 -32.92 2.68 -8.52
N GLN A 147 -33.71 2.07 -7.65
CA GLN A 147 -35.16 1.98 -7.71
C GLN A 147 -35.87 3.26 -7.23
N PHE A 148 -35.14 4.27 -6.77
CA PHE A 148 -35.69 5.53 -6.26
C PHE A 148 -35.93 6.56 -7.38
N GLY A 149 -36.25 6.09 -8.59
CA GLY A 149 -36.44 6.95 -9.75
C GLY A 149 -35.12 7.54 -10.29
N SER A 150 -34.03 6.75 -10.31
CA SER A 150 -32.69 7.21 -10.69
C SER A 150 -32.21 8.40 -9.85
N LEU A 151 -32.24 8.24 -8.52
CA LEU A 151 -31.65 9.22 -7.61
C LEU A 151 -30.12 9.20 -7.73
N TRP A 152 -29.49 10.37 -7.85
CA TRP A 152 -28.03 10.49 -7.99
C TRP A 152 -27.42 11.39 -6.91
N VAL A 153 -26.12 11.25 -6.72
CA VAL A 153 -25.31 12.16 -5.91
C VAL A 153 -24.97 13.45 -6.69
N ASN A 154 -24.65 14.52 -5.97
CA ASN A 154 -24.05 15.70 -6.58
C ASN A 154 -22.54 15.48 -6.76
N PHE A 155 -21.94 16.02 -7.82
CA PHE A 155 -20.50 15.91 -8.08
C PHE A 155 -19.70 17.17 -7.70
N ASN A 156 -20.27 18.02 -6.84
CA ASN A 156 -19.65 19.29 -6.42
C ASN A 156 -19.00 19.21 -5.04
N SER A 157 -19.33 18.18 -4.25
CA SER A 157 -18.82 18.05 -2.88
C SER A 157 -17.39 17.47 -2.87
N PRO A 158 -16.44 18.12 -2.18
CA PRO A 158 -15.08 17.57 -2.03
C PRO A 158 -15.08 16.25 -1.24
N LEU A 159 -16.06 16.01 -0.35
CA LEU A 159 -16.17 14.73 0.35
C LEU A 159 -16.49 13.56 -0.61
N LEU A 160 -17.21 13.82 -1.71
CA LEU A 160 -17.40 12.80 -2.75
C LEU A 160 -16.12 12.62 -3.56
N TRP A 161 -15.38 13.70 -3.84
CA TRP A 161 -14.10 13.61 -4.54
C TRP A 161 -13.09 12.78 -3.74
N ASP A 162 -13.06 12.90 -2.41
CA ASP A 162 -12.24 12.07 -1.52
C ASP A 162 -12.52 10.57 -1.71
N VAL A 163 -13.78 10.17 -1.87
CA VAL A 163 -14.14 8.76 -2.12
C VAL A 163 -13.48 8.26 -3.41
N PHE A 164 -13.53 9.04 -4.49
CA PHE A 164 -12.88 8.68 -5.75
C PHE A 164 -11.35 8.74 -5.66
N ALA A 165 -10.81 9.78 -5.02
CA ALA A 165 -9.39 9.99 -4.84
C ALA A 165 -8.76 8.82 -4.08
N ILE A 166 -9.30 8.47 -2.92
CA ILE A 166 -8.76 7.41 -2.06
C ILE A 166 -8.96 6.02 -2.67
N SER A 167 -10.14 5.72 -3.22
CA SER A 167 -10.39 4.42 -3.84
C SER A 167 -9.50 4.17 -5.05
N THR A 168 -9.32 5.20 -5.90
CA THR A 168 -8.41 5.13 -7.05
C THR A 168 -6.96 5.05 -6.58
N TYR A 169 -6.57 5.87 -5.62
CA TYR A 169 -5.21 5.88 -5.07
C TYR A 169 -4.83 4.55 -4.45
N PHE A 170 -5.71 3.96 -3.63
CA PHE A 170 -5.51 2.63 -3.06
C PHE A 170 -5.38 1.57 -4.15
N SER A 171 -6.30 1.56 -5.12
CA SER A 171 -6.33 0.56 -6.19
C SER A 171 -5.07 0.61 -7.05
N VAL A 172 -4.67 1.81 -7.50
CA VAL A 172 -3.45 2.02 -8.29
C VAL A 172 -2.21 1.65 -7.48
N SER A 173 -2.14 2.02 -6.20
CA SER A 173 -1.00 1.71 -5.33
C SER A 173 -0.84 0.20 -5.14
N VAL A 174 -1.94 -0.54 -4.91
CA VAL A 174 -1.92 -1.99 -4.77
C VAL A 174 -1.46 -2.65 -6.07
N VAL A 175 -1.99 -2.23 -7.23
CA VAL A 175 -1.59 -2.78 -8.53
C VAL A 175 -0.12 -2.49 -8.82
N PHE A 176 0.35 -1.27 -8.57
CA PHE A 176 1.73 -0.86 -8.81
C PHE A 176 2.73 -1.66 -7.98
N TRP A 177 2.49 -1.75 -6.67
CA TRP A 177 3.30 -2.55 -5.75
C TRP A 177 3.29 -4.03 -6.11
N TYR A 178 2.10 -4.58 -6.39
CA TYR A 178 1.93 -5.99 -6.69
C TYR A 178 2.65 -6.39 -7.99
N ILE A 179 2.49 -5.61 -9.06
CA ILE A 179 3.24 -5.83 -10.31
C ILE A 179 4.73 -5.84 -10.02
N GLY A 180 5.20 -4.86 -9.26
CA GLY A 180 6.58 -4.78 -8.82
C GLY A 180 7.09 -6.05 -8.14
N LEU A 181 6.25 -6.73 -7.35
CA LEU A 181 6.60 -7.95 -6.61
C LEU A 181 6.56 -9.25 -7.44
N ILE A 182 6.00 -9.25 -8.65
CA ILE A 182 5.88 -10.47 -9.46
C ILE A 182 7.23 -11.20 -9.64
N PRO A 183 8.34 -10.51 -10.01
CA PRO A 183 9.65 -11.15 -10.09
C PRO A 183 10.20 -11.61 -8.73
N ASP A 184 9.92 -10.87 -7.65
CA ASP A 184 10.37 -11.19 -6.29
C ASP A 184 9.66 -12.45 -5.75
N PHE A 185 8.36 -12.60 -6.03
CA PHE A 185 7.62 -13.82 -5.73
C PHE A 185 8.14 -15.03 -6.51
N ALA A 186 8.56 -14.83 -7.77
CA ALA A 186 9.16 -15.89 -8.57
C ALA A 186 10.51 -16.33 -7.97
N MET A 187 11.34 -15.39 -7.53
CA MET A 187 12.59 -15.68 -6.83
C MET A 187 12.35 -16.53 -5.58
N ILE A 188 11.38 -16.16 -4.73
CA ILE A 188 11.05 -16.93 -3.51
C ILE A 188 10.48 -18.31 -3.86
N ARG A 189 9.59 -18.40 -4.85
CA ARG A 189 9.02 -19.67 -5.35
C ARG A 189 10.11 -20.67 -5.75
N ASP A 190 11.12 -20.19 -6.46
CA ASP A 190 12.17 -21.04 -7.03
C ASP A 190 13.17 -21.52 -5.96
N ARG A 191 13.34 -20.76 -4.87
CA ARG A 191 14.13 -21.18 -3.69
C ARG A 191 13.39 -22.13 -2.75
N MET A 192 12.05 -22.09 -2.72
CA MET A 192 11.27 -22.97 -1.85
C MET A 192 11.32 -24.43 -2.31
N SER A 193 11.69 -25.33 -1.40
CA SER A 193 11.68 -26.77 -1.64
C SER A 193 10.25 -27.31 -1.62
N ALA A 194 9.83 -27.95 -2.72
CA ALA A 194 8.53 -28.59 -2.82
C ALA A 194 8.34 -29.72 -1.79
N LYS A 195 9.44 -30.34 -1.35
CA LYS A 195 9.43 -31.44 -0.37
C LYS A 195 9.31 -30.94 1.08
N ILE A 196 9.88 -29.78 1.40
CA ILE A 196 9.92 -29.24 2.77
C ILE A 196 8.74 -28.31 3.05
N SER A 197 8.34 -27.48 2.07
CA SER A 197 7.31 -26.45 2.24
C SER A 197 6.34 -26.38 1.05
N PRO A 198 5.60 -27.47 0.73
CA PRO A 198 4.75 -27.56 -0.46
C PRO A 198 3.69 -26.45 -0.53
N MET A 199 3.08 -26.09 0.61
CA MET A 199 2.06 -25.03 0.67
C MET A 199 2.63 -23.64 0.39
N ARG A 200 3.81 -23.32 0.95
CA ARG A 200 4.48 -22.03 0.67
C ARG A 200 4.87 -21.92 -0.80
N LYS A 201 5.40 -23.00 -1.37
CA LYS A 201 5.74 -23.04 -2.79
C LYS A 201 4.51 -22.84 -3.68
N LYS A 202 3.39 -23.51 -3.37
CA LYS A 202 2.13 -23.35 -4.10
C LYS A 202 1.62 -21.90 -4.04
N LEU A 203 1.67 -21.28 -2.85
CA LEU A 203 1.29 -19.87 -2.67
C LEU A 203 2.15 -18.93 -3.53
N TYR A 204 3.48 -19.00 -3.43
CA TYR A 204 4.36 -18.15 -4.25
C TYR A 204 4.30 -18.48 -5.74
N SER A 205 3.95 -19.72 -6.11
CA SER A 205 3.65 -20.08 -7.50
C SER A 205 2.40 -19.40 -8.04
N LEU A 206 1.37 -19.26 -7.19
CA LEU A 206 0.16 -18.51 -7.54
C LEU A 206 0.46 -17.01 -7.63
N LEU A 207 1.14 -16.45 -6.62
CA LEU A 207 1.44 -15.01 -6.54
C LEU A 207 2.40 -14.52 -7.63
N SER A 208 3.25 -15.40 -8.18
CA SER A 208 4.20 -15.02 -9.24
C SER A 208 3.62 -15.05 -10.66
N PHE A 209 2.35 -15.44 -10.84
CA PHE A 209 1.69 -15.52 -12.16
C PHE A 209 2.51 -16.23 -13.25
N GLY A 210 3.23 -17.30 -12.88
CA GLY A 210 4.05 -18.05 -13.83
C GLY A 210 5.25 -17.27 -14.41
N TRP A 211 5.71 -16.23 -13.72
CA TRP A 211 6.86 -15.43 -14.15
C TRP A 211 8.10 -16.31 -14.36
N SER A 212 8.66 -16.22 -15.57
CA SER A 212 9.81 -17.00 -16.06
C SER A 212 11.02 -16.15 -16.44
N GLY A 213 10.93 -14.81 -16.30
CA GLY A 213 12.06 -13.91 -16.58
C GLY A 213 12.48 -13.79 -18.05
N LYS A 214 11.62 -14.17 -19.01
CA LYS A 214 11.91 -14.03 -20.45
C LYS A 214 12.10 -12.55 -20.84
N SER A 215 12.91 -12.30 -21.87
CA SER A 215 13.17 -10.93 -22.38
C SER A 215 11.88 -10.15 -22.70
N LYS A 216 10.89 -10.78 -23.34
CA LYS A 216 9.57 -10.15 -23.62
C LYS A 216 8.82 -9.73 -22.35
N HIS A 217 8.99 -10.46 -21.24
CA HIS A 217 8.34 -10.12 -19.97
C HIS A 217 9.00 -8.89 -19.36
N TRP A 218 10.33 -8.84 -19.34
CA TRP A 218 11.10 -7.70 -18.84
C TRP A 218 10.82 -6.42 -19.63
N GLN A 219 10.80 -6.49 -20.96
CA GLN A 219 10.50 -5.34 -21.81
C GLN A 219 9.11 -4.74 -21.50
N ARG A 220 8.10 -5.59 -21.28
CA ARG A 220 6.74 -5.14 -20.93
C ARG A 220 6.66 -4.65 -19.50
N PHE A 221 7.34 -5.31 -18.57
CA PHE A 221 7.38 -4.93 -17.16
C PHE A 221 7.96 -3.53 -16.97
N GLU A 222 9.10 -3.23 -17.61
CA GLU A 222 9.70 -1.89 -17.55
C GLU A 222 8.77 -0.80 -18.10
N LEU A 223 8.12 -1.07 -19.23
CA LEU A 223 7.17 -0.14 -19.84
C LEU A 223 5.96 0.10 -18.94
N VAL A 224 5.37 -0.95 -18.36
CA VAL A 224 4.24 -0.85 -17.44
C VAL A 224 4.63 -0.09 -16.18
N SER A 225 5.80 -0.37 -15.58
CA SER A 225 6.28 0.36 -14.42
C SER A 225 6.48 1.86 -14.71
N LEU A 226 6.99 2.22 -15.89
CA LEU A 226 7.13 3.62 -16.29
C LEU A 226 5.78 4.32 -16.48
N VAL A 227 4.83 3.66 -17.16
CA VAL A 227 3.47 4.19 -17.35
C VAL A 227 2.77 4.38 -16.01
N LEU A 228 2.82 3.38 -15.12
CA LEU A 228 2.21 3.47 -13.80
C LEU A 228 2.87 4.55 -12.94
N ALA A 229 4.19 4.73 -12.99
CA ALA A 229 4.86 5.84 -12.31
C ALA A 229 4.42 7.21 -12.85
N GLY A 230 4.22 7.31 -14.17
CA GLY A 230 3.69 8.51 -14.82
C GLY A 230 2.25 8.82 -14.43
N LEU A 231 1.41 7.81 -14.20
CA LEU A 231 0.02 7.98 -13.74
C LEU A 231 -0.08 8.22 -12.22
N ALA A 232 0.74 7.53 -11.44
CA ALA A 232 0.75 7.64 -9.98
C ALA A 232 1.24 9.01 -9.52
N THR A 233 2.15 9.66 -10.26
CA THR A 233 2.69 10.97 -9.88
C THR A 233 1.61 12.07 -9.84
N PRO A 234 0.84 12.34 -10.92
CA PRO A 234 -0.29 13.27 -10.84
C PRO A 234 -1.34 12.84 -9.81
N LEU A 235 -1.58 11.54 -9.67
CA LEU A 235 -2.54 11.01 -8.69
C LEU A 235 -2.18 11.43 -7.26
N VAL A 236 -0.91 11.27 -6.87
CA VAL A 236 -0.39 11.69 -5.56
C VAL A 236 -0.64 13.17 -5.29
N PHE A 237 -0.44 14.05 -6.27
CA PHE A 237 -0.69 15.49 -6.14
C PHE A 237 -2.17 15.88 -6.20
N SER A 238 -3.03 15.02 -6.78
CA SER A 238 -4.47 15.28 -6.86
C SER A 238 -5.25 14.79 -5.64
N VAL A 239 -4.68 13.88 -4.86
CA VAL A 239 -5.33 13.21 -3.72
C VAL A 239 -5.10 13.98 -2.40
N HIS A 240 -4.07 14.83 -2.33
CA HIS A 240 -3.72 15.65 -1.17
C HIS A 240 -3.55 17.11 -1.58
#